data_AF-A0A938TMI0-F1
#
_entry.id   AF-A0A938TMI0-F1
#
_cell.length_a   1.000
_cell.length_b   1.000
_cell.length_c   1.000
_cell.angle_alpha   90.00
_cell.angle_beta   90.00
_cell.angle_gamma   90.00
#
_symmetry.space_group_name_H-M   'P 1'
#
loop_
_entity.id
_entity.type
_entity.pdbx_description
1 polymer ?
#
loop_
_entity_poly.entity_id
_entity_poly.type
_entity_poly.pdbx_seq_one_letter_code
_entity_poly.pdbx_strand_id
1 'polypeptide(L)'
;MKTFFFLITLLFSVSVTAEEAKDEWQNTTLSDATIKKIQESRFEYKKCVGAQLQKPAYLSMDSRKATEEIMKQCEPALGKIREVYIAEKIPTSLADRHLKQIRIQTTRKALQTLMFEQAAKNAGQP
;
A
#
# COMPACT_ATOMS: atom_id res chain seq x y z
N MET A 1 -42.01 -36.04 -34.72
CA MET A 1 -41.76 -35.87 -33.26
C MET A 1 -40.27 -35.62 -32.99
N LYS A 2 -39.70 -34.50 -33.45
CA LYS A 2 -38.28 -34.16 -33.20
C LYS A 2 -38.04 -32.66 -33.00
N THR A 3 -39.01 -31.83 -33.37
CA THR A 3 -39.01 -30.37 -33.16
C THR A 3 -39.52 -29.96 -31.77
N PHE A 4 -40.28 -30.81 -31.08
CA PHE A 4 -40.76 -30.52 -29.72
C PHE A 4 -39.69 -30.69 -28.64
N PHE A 5 -38.58 -31.39 -28.93
CA PHE A 5 -37.52 -31.62 -27.95
C PHE A 5 -36.60 -30.40 -27.77
N PHE A 6 -36.53 -29.52 -28.77
CA PHE A 6 -35.67 -28.32 -28.73
C PHE A 6 -36.28 -27.14 -27.97
N LEU A 7 -37.61 -27.12 -27.80
CA LEU A 7 -38.31 -26.03 -27.11
C LEU A 7 -38.27 -26.16 -25.58
N ILE A 8 -38.08 -27.37 -25.05
CA ILE A 8 -38.06 -27.63 -23.60
C ILE A 8 -36.69 -27.26 -22.99
N THR A 9 -35.60 -27.34 -23.75
CA THR A 9 -34.25 -27.00 -23.29
C THR A 9 -33.98 -25.49 -23.18
N LEU A 10 -34.83 -24.64 -23.76
CA LEU A 10 -34.64 -23.18 -23.77
C LEU A 10 -35.25 -22.46 -22.56
N LEU A 11 -36.03 -23.17 -21.71
CA LEU A 11 -36.71 -22.60 -20.54
C LEU A 11 -35.95 -22.76 -19.21
N PHE A 12 -34.75 -23.35 -19.23
CA PHE A 12 -33.92 -23.56 -18.03
C PHE A 12 -32.73 -22.60 -17.90
N SER A 13 -32.76 -21.44 -18.53
CA SER A 13 -31.88 -20.32 -18.14
C SER A 13 -32.40 -19.71 -16.83
N VAL A 14 -32.16 -20.42 -15.72
CA VAL A 14 -32.27 -19.84 -14.39
C VAL A 14 -31.19 -18.76 -14.30
N SER A 15 -31.62 -17.51 -14.36
CA SER A 15 -30.78 -16.37 -14.00
C SER A 15 -30.38 -16.58 -12.54
N VAL A 16 -29.17 -17.08 -12.31
CA VAL A 16 -28.52 -16.90 -11.01
C VAL A 16 -28.32 -15.40 -10.88
N THR A 17 -29.23 -14.72 -10.18
CA THR A 17 -28.92 -13.40 -9.64
C THR A 17 -27.80 -13.64 -8.64
N ALA A 18 -26.68 -12.94 -8.82
CA ALA A 18 -25.71 -12.83 -7.74
C ALA A 18 -26.52 -12.35 -6.53
N GLU A 19 -26.64 -13.18 -5.50
CA GLU A 19 -27.16 -12.72 -4.22
C GLU A 19 -26.27 -11.56 -3.83
N GLU A 20 -26.83 -10.36 -3.88
CA GLU A 20 -26.14 -9.14 -3.50
C GLU A 20 -25.77 -9.33 -2.03
N ALA A 21 -24.54 -9.81 -1.82
CA ALA A 21 -23.88 -9.67 -0.55
C ALA A 21 -24.08 -8.21 -0.16
N LYS A 22 -24.64 -7.98 1.03
CA LYS A 22 -24.99 -6.69 1.63
C LYS A 22 -23.76 -5.80 1.92
N ASP A 23 -22.78 -5.82 1.04
CA ASP A 23 -21.68 -4.86 0.94
C ASP A 23 -22.10 -3.73 -0.01
N GLU A 24 -23.31 -3.20 0.15
CA GLU A 24 -23.60 -1.85 -0.35
C GLU A 24 -22.59 -0.93 0.33
N TRP A 25 -21.70 -0.35 -0.48
CA TRP A 25 -20.70 0.59 0.00
C TRP A 25 -21.40 1.77 0.67
N GLN A 26 -21.44 1.75 2.00
CA GLN A 26 -21.85 2.90 2.80
C GLN A 26 -20.74 3.94 2.67
N ASN A 27 -21.06 5.11 2.13
CA ASN A 27 -20.10 6.21 1.99
C ASN A 27 -19.64 6.66 3.38
N THR A 28 -18.53 6.10 3.87
CA THR A 28 -17.92 6.53 5.13
C THR A 28 -16.97 7.67 4.84
N THR A 29 -17.31 8.87 5.27
CA THR A 29 -16.34 9.97 5.37
C THR A 29 -15.42 9.68 6.55
N LEU A 30 -14.10 9.68 6.32
CA LEU A 30 -13.16 9.63 7.43
C LEU A 30 -13.28 10.93 8.22
N SER A 31 -13.36 10.82 9.54
CA SER A 31 -13.33 12.02 10.38
C SER A 31 -12.00 12.75 10.23
N ASP A 32 -11.99 14.07 10.40
CA ASP A 32 -10.76 14.86 10.37
C ASP A 32 -9.75 14.36 11.42
N ALA A 33 -10.24 13.90 12.58
CA ALA A 33 -9.41 13.29 13.61
C ALA A 33 -8.73 12.00 13.11
N THR A 34 -9.46 11.14 12.40
CA THR A 34 -8.93 9.91 11.79
C THR A 34 -7.89 10.25 10.72
N ILE A 35 -8.19 11.20 9.84
CA ILE A 35 -7.27 11.66 8.79
C ILE A 35 -5.98 12.20 9.42
N LYS A 36 -6.09 13.00 10.49
CA LYS A 36 -4.95 13.54 11.21
C LYS A 36 -4.07 12.43 11.81
N LYS A 37 -4.65 11.43 12.49
CA LYS A 37 -3.90 10.27 13.03
C LYS A 37 -3.16 9.50 11.93
N ILE A 38 -3.79 9.31 10.77
CA ILE A 38 -3.17 8.66 9.60
C ILE A 38 -1.99 9.50 9.10
N GLN A 39 -2.16 10.82 9.01
CA GLN A 39 -1.11 11.74 8.56
C GLN A 39 0.08 11.78 9.53
N GLU A 40 -0.18 11.82 10.84
CA GLU A 40 0.85 11.76 11.89
C GLU A 40 1.63 10.44 11.81
N SER A 41 0.92 9.31 11.71
CA SER A 41 1.56 7.99 11.58
C SER A 41 2.38 7.88 10.28
N ARG A 42 1.88 8.45 9.18
CA ARG A 42 2.62 8.55 7.91
C ARG A 42 3.86 9.44 8.03
N PHE A 43 3.79 10.51 8.81
CA PHE A 43 4.93 11.37 9.07
C PHE A 43 6.02 10.60 9.83
N GLU A 44 5.66 9.86 10.87
CA GLU A 44 6.61 9.02 11.62
C GLU A 44 7.28 7.95 10.73
N TYR A 45 6.54 7.33 9.82
CA TYR A 45 7.11 6.41 8.84
C TYR A 45 8.15 7.10 7.93
N LYS A 46 7.83 8.28 7.40
CA LYS A 46 8.78 9.05 6.57
C LYS A 46 9.99 9.52 7.37
N LYS A 47 9.80 9.90 8.63
CA LYS A 47 10.87 10.28 9.55
C LYS A 47 11.81 9.12 9.82
N CYS A 48 11.30 7.91 10.01
CA CYS A 48 12.12 6.71 10.09
C CYS A 48 13.00 6.55 8.85
N VAL A 49 12.39 6.59 7.64
CA VAL A 49 13.13 6.42 6.38
C VAL A 49 14.19 7.52 6.22
N GLY A 50 13.84 8.78 6.52
CA GLY A 50 14.79 9.90 6.49
C GLY A 50 15.96 9.70 7.45
N ALA A 51 15.71 9.25 8.67
CA ALA A 51 16.76 8.97 9.65
C ALA A 51 17.66 7.79 9.22
N GLN A 52 17.09 6.76 8.59
CA GLN A 52 17.88 5.65 8.05
C GLN A 52 18.75 6.09 6.88
N LEU A 53 18.24 6.91 5.96
CA LEU A 53 19.01 7.43 4.82
C LEU A 53 20.28 8.18 5.24
N GLN A 54 20.27 8.86 6.39
CA GLN A 54 21.42 9.58 6.91
C GLN A 54 22.50 8.67 7.52
N LYS A 55 22.25 7.35 7.65
CA LYS A 55 23.21 6.46 8.29
C LYS A 55 24.37 6.12 7.34
N PRO A 56 25.62 6.24 7.79
CA PRO A 56 26.78 5.95 6.97
C PRO A 56 26.87 4.49 6.54
N ALA A 57 26.21 3.57 7.26
CA ALA A 57 26.19 2.13 6.94
C ALA A 57 25.65 1.82 5.53
N TYR A 58 24.79 2.68 4.99
CA TYR A 58 24.20 2.48 3.65
C TYR A 58 25.04 3.09 2.52
N LEU A 59 26.04 3.91 2.86
CA LEU A 59 26.85 4.65 1.88
C LEU A 59 27.75 3.77 1.03
N SER A 60 28.10 2.58 1.51
CA SER A 60 28.94 1.59 0.81
C SER A 60 28.12 0.47 0.15
N MET A 61 26.81 0.47 0.34
CA MET A 61 25.91 -0.55 -0.20
C MET A 61 25.40 -0.15 -1.59
N ASP A 62 25.05 -1.15 -2.40
CA ASP A 62 24.26 -0.90 -3.61
C ASP A 62 22.92 -0.22 -3.24
N SER A 63 22.54 0.78 -4.02
CA SER A 63 21.35 1.61 -3.77
C SER A 63 20.07 0.79 -3.59
N ARG A 64 19.88 -0.33 -4.31
CA ARG A 64 18.69 -1.17 -4.18
C ARG A 64 18.73 -1.97 -2.88
N LYS A 65 19.87 -2.59 -2.57
CA LYS A 65 20.06 -3.33 -1.31
C LYS A 65 19.90 -2.43 -0.09
N ALA A 66 20.49 -1.24 -0.13
CA ALA A 66 20.34 -0.22 0.90
C ALA A 66 18.87 0.17 1.07
N THR A 67 18.17 0.43 -0.04
CA THR A 67 16.73 0.75 0.00
C THR A 67 15.93 -0.37 0.66
N GLU A 68 16.13 -1.63 0.24
CA GLU A 68 15.41 -2.78 0.81
C GLU A 68 15.61 -2.90 2.32
N GLU A 69 16.85 -2.77 2.80
CA GLU A 69 17.16 -2.83 4.23
C GLU A 69 16.53 -1.65 4.98
N ILE A 70 16.62 -0.42 4.46
CA ILE A 70 15.98 0.76 5.04
C ILE A 70 14.47 0.55 5.18
N MET A 71 13.81 0.07 4.11
CA MET A 71 12.37 -0.17 4.14
C MET A 71 12.01 -1.22 5.19
N LYS A 72 12.78 -2.30 5.30
CA LYS A 72 12.59 -3.37 6.29
C LYS A 72 12.68 -2.84 7.72
N GLN A 73 13.68 -1.99 8.01
CA GLN A 73 13.86 -1.37 9.34
C GLN A 73 12.70 -0.44 9.72
N CYS A 74 12.03 0.17 8.72
CA CYS A 74 10.91 1.08 8.94
C CYS A 74 9.53 0.44 8.82
N GLU A 75 9.43 -0.86 8.51
CA GLU A 75 8.15 -1.58 8.40
C GLU A 75 7.31 -1.52 9.70
N PRO A 76 7.89 -1.60 10.92
CA PRO A 76 7.10 -1.41 12.15
C PRO A 76 6.42 -0.04 12.24
N ALA A 77 7.04 1.02 11.72
CA ALA A 77 6.44 2.34 11.69
C ALA A 77 5.29 2.43 10.66
N LEU A 78 5.37 1.69 9.55
CA LEU A 78 4.26 1.54 8.61
C LEU A 78 3.09 0.78 9.25
N GLY A 79 3.39 -0.24 10.08
CA GLY A 79 2.40 -1.02 10.83
C GLY A 79 1.49 -0.18 11.72
N LYS A 80 2.00 0.90 12.32
CA LYS A 80 1.19 1.84 13.12
C LYS A 80 0.06 2.49 12.33
N ILE A 81 0.26 2.75 11.03
CA ILE A 81 -0.80 3.29 10.17
C ILE A 81 -1.92 2.24 10.01
N ARG A 82 -1.56 0.95 9.93
CA ARG A 82 -2.53 -0.15 9.86
C ARG A 82 -3.37 -0.26 11.12
N GLU A 83 -2.77 -0.06 12.30
CA GLU A 83 -3.49 -0.04 13.58
C GLU A 83 -4.56 1.05 13.61
N VAL A 84 -4.25 2.25 13.09
CA VAL A 84 -5.24 3.34 12.96
C VAL A 84 -6.40 2.91 12.06
N TYR A 85 -6.14 2.25 10.93
CA TYR A 85 -7.21 1.76 10.06
C TYR A 85 -8.11 0.72 10.71
N ILE A 86 -7.55 -0.20 11.48
CA ILE A 86 -8.30 -1.24 12.18
C ILE A 86 -9.16 -0.62 13.30
N ALA A 87 -8.60 0.31 14.08
CA ALA A 87 -9.32 1.00 15.16
C ALA A 87 -10.56 1.75 14.63
N GLU A 88 -10.46 2.26 13.41
CA GLU A 88 -11.50 3.05 12.74
C GLU A 88 -12.40 2.18 11.84
N LYS A 89 -12.26 0.85 11.94
CA LYS A 89 -13.06 -0.17 11.22
C LYS A 89 -13.04 0.00 9.70
N ILE A 90 -11.95 0.50 9.13
CA ILE A 90 -11.78 0.58 7.68
C ILE A 90 -11.61 -0.84 7.13
N PRO A 91 -12.28 -1.19 6.00
CA PRO A 91 -12.07 -2.48 5.34
C PRO A 91 -10.59 -2.76 5.08
N THR A 92 -10.14 -3.96 5.48
CA THR A 92 -8.74 -4.38 5.38
C THR A 92 -8.20 -4.26 3.95
N SER A 93 -9.01 -4.55 2.93
CA SER A 93 -8.63 -4.44 1.52
C SER A 93 -8.28 -3.00 1.10
N LEU A 94 -8.97 -1.99 1.64
CA LEU A 94 -8.70 -0.58 1.38
C LEU A 94 -7.48 -0.11 2.16
N ALA A 95 -7.39 -0.49 3.44
CA ALA A 95 -6.25 -0.20 4.30
C ALA A 95 -4.95 -0.73 3.67
N ASP A 96 -4.90 -2.01 3.32
CA ASP A 96 -3.71 -2.66 2.76
C ASP A 96 -3.32 -2.06 1.38
N ARG A 97 -4.31 -1.69 0.55
CA ARG A 97 -4.05 -0.99 -0.72
C ARG A 97 -3.36 0.35 -0.47
N HIS A 98 -3.87 1.14 0.46
CA HIS A 98 -3.29 2.45 0.75
C HIS A 98 -1.92 2.34 1.42
N LEU A 99 -1.71 1.38 2.34
CA LEU A 99 -0.40 1.09 2.93
C LEU A 99 0.62 0.69 1.84
N LYS A 100 0.23 -0.17 0.90
CA LYS A 100 1.06 -0.54 -0.24
C LYS A 100 1.44 0.67 -1.09
N GLN A 101 0.49 1.58 -1.34
CA GLN A 101 0.76 2.83 -2.05
C GLN A 101 1.77 3.70 -1.30
N ILE A 102 1.60 3.89 0.01
CA ILE A 102 2.53 4.65 0.85
C ILE A 102 3.93 4.04 0.78
N ARG A 103 4.03 2.70 0.93
CA ARG A 103 5.29 1.96 0.86
C ARG A 103 5.98 2.19 -0.48
N ILE A 104 5.29 1.94 -1.60
CA ILE A 104 5.86 2.10 -2.95
C ILE A 104 6.34 3.54 -3.19
N GLN A 105 5.56 4.55 -2.81
CA GLN A 105 5.93 5.95 -3.00
C GLN A 105 7.18 6.31 -2.19
N THR A 106 7.26 5.86 -0.95
CA THR A 106 8.41 6.14 -0.07
C THR A 106 9.65 5.37 -0.55
N THR A 107 9.51 4.10 -0.93
CA THR A 107 10.61 3.29 -1.50
C THR A 107 11.21 3.93 -2.75
N ARG A 108 10.37 4.41 -3.68
CA ARG A 108 10.85 5.08 -4.90
C ARG A 108 11.67 6.32 -4.58
N LYS A 109 11.23 7.11 -3.61
CA LYS A 109 11.96 8.31 -3.17
C LYS A 109 13.29 7.96 -2.50
N ALA A 110 13.28 6.99 -1.59
CA ALA A 110 14.50 6.54 -0.93
C ALA A 110 15.53 6.00 -1.93
N LEU A 111 15.09 5.17 -2.89
CA LEU A 111 15.95 4.67 -3.96
C LEU A 111 16.53 5.81 -4.78
N GLN A 112 15.69 6.76 -5.19
CA GLN A 112 16.14 7.91 -5.97
C GLN A 112 17.20 8.73 -5.22
N THR A 113 17.00 8.98 -3.92
CA THR A 113 17.99 9.67 -3.08
C THR A 113 19.31 8.91 -3.04
N LEU A 114 19.30 7.60 -2.78
CA LEU A 114 20.52 6.79 -2.72
C LEU A 114 21.22 6.70 -4.06
N MET A 115 20.48 6.64 -5.17
CA MET A 115 21.07 6.67 -6.51
C MET A 115 21.78 8.00 -6.79
N PHE A 116 21.20 9.13 -6.36
CA PHE A 116 21.85 10.43 -6.49
C PHE A 116 23.12 10.52 -5.64
N GLU A 117 23.08 10.06 -4.39
CA GLU A 117 24.25 10.03 -3.51
C GLU A 117 25.36 9.13 -4.07
N GLN A 118 25.01 7.96 -4.62
CA GLN A 118 25.97 7.06 -5.25
C GLN A 118 26.60 7.70 -6.50
N ALA A 119 25.80 8.38 -7.32
CA ALA A 119 26.29 9.08 -8.51
C ALA A 119 27.23 10.24 -8.13
N ALA A 120 26.88 11.02 -7.11
CA ALA A 120 27.70 12.12 -6.59
C ALA A 120 29.08 11.61 -6.14
N LYS A 121 29.11 10.53 -5.34
CA LYS A 121 30.37 9.89 -4.92
C LYS A 121 31.20 9.39 -6.10
N ASN A 122 30.57 8.72 -7.07
CA ASN A 122 31.26 8.22 -8.26
C ASN A 122 31.85 9.38 -9.10
N ALA A 123 31.26 10.57 -9.02
CA ALA A 123 31.76 11.79 -9.65
C ALA A 123 32.82 12.54 -8.81
N GLY A 124 33.22 12.00 -7.65
CA GLY A 124 34.19 12.62 -6.75
C GLY A 124 33.65 13.78 -5.94
N GLN A 125 32.32 13.94 -5.86
CA GLN A 125 31.69 14.89 -4.95
C GLN A 125 31.68 14.32 -3.52
N PRO A 126 31.85 15.17 -2.49
CA PRO A 126 31.84 14.75 -1.09
C PRO A 126 30.49 14.15 -0.67
#